data_AF-A0A5C5YQ25-F1
#
_entry.id   AF-A0A5C5YQ25-F1
#
_cell.length_a   1.000
_cell.length_b   1.000
_cell.length_c   1.000
_cell.angle_alpha   90.00
_cell.angle_beta   90.00
_cell.angle_gamma   90.00
#
_symmetry.space_group_name_H-M   'P 1'
#
loop_
_entity.id
_entity.type
_entity.pdbx_description
1 polymer ?
#
loop_
_entity_poly.entity_id
_entity_poly.type
_entity_poly.pdbx_seq_one_letter_code
_entity_poly.pdbx_strand_id
1 'polypeptide(L)'
;MSEQRPPSKLPRLAVLACGVLMVLAGWEVSRRFVAHGIATRAECNPSNSRAAISELAQLGPSAVPALLDAAVSDDREVAVPARAQVEALLDDWAYSRPAAFEDRCLALIEGVADREPQLTPSGRVWARRLGDHALRKLNASRSSGDGYLIMAVERLYALADQPPQYIDQPLRVRRISPVEIAQSPGGALQPAPAFKAPIAPPKPLVAAAAPESPSLPDPRPIEAAPAAPISPVEQPIARGPAPLDWREPTPDPSEAAEPQRLPSDTTADGPIGNVAATPPGLPTEVTSLLEGTPVDRLRLVEQLLTGRHENAAEILLRLARDPEPKVRLSAISALGSSTNPQLTEAAYQLAVHDEDPKVSRLATELQKLLR
;
A
#
# COMPACT_ATOMS: atom_id res chain seq x y z
N MET A 1 -63.13 -18.93 39.88
CA MET A 1 -62.07 -19.35 38.93
C MET A 1 -61.08 -18.20 38.84
N SER A 2 -59.96 -18.29 39.55
CA SER A 2 -58.93 -17.25 39.54
C SER A 2 -57.89 -17.61 38.48
N GLU A 3 -57.86 -16.84 37.40
CA GLU A 3 -56.85 -16.95 36.34
C GLU A 3 -55.47 -16.53 36.88
N GLN A 4 -54.59 -17.51 37.04
CA GLN A 4 -53.18 -17.30 37.32
C GLN A 4 -52.50 -16.81 36.03
N ARG A 5 -52.24 -15.51 35.93
CA ARG A 5 -51.42 -14.95 34.85
C ARG A 5 -49.98 -15.46 34.97
N PRO A 6 -49.40 -16.05 33.93
CA PRO A 6 -48.01 -16.53 33.98
C PRO A 6 -47.05 -15.34 34.16
N PRO A 7 -45.98 -15.49 34.96
CA PRO A 7 -45.02 -14.43 35.18
C PRO A 7 -44.34 -14.04 33.86
N SER A 8 -44.38 -12.76 33.53
CA SER A 8 -43.82 -12.22 32.30
C SER A 8 -42.31 -12.43 32.27
N LYS A 9 -41.81 -13.13 31.23
CA LYS A 9 -40.37 -13.39 31.01
C LYS A 9 -39.58 -12.19 30.47
N LEU A 10 -40.27 -11.08 30.18
CA LEU A 10 -39.72 -9.88 29.56
C LEU A 10 -38.55 -9.19 30.31
N PRO A 11 -38.52 -9.07 31.65
CA PRO A 11 -37.45 -8.31 32.31
C PRO A 11 -36.09 -9.02 32.25
N ARG A 12 -36.05 -10.36 32.13
CA ARG A 12 -34.78 -11.10 32.06
C ARG A 12 -34.07 -10.95 30.71
N LEU A 13 -34.83 -10.87 29.62
CA LEU A 13 -34.27 -10.63 28.29
C LEU A 13 -33.71 -9.22 28.15
N ALA A 14 -34.37 -8.22 28.75
CA ALA A 14 -33.88 -6.84 28.73
C ALA A 14 -32.54 -6.67 29.46
N VAL A 15 -32.36 -7.32 30.61
CA VAL A 15 -31.09 -7.26 31.37
C VAL A 15 -29.95 -7.96 30.61
N LEU A 16 -30.21 -9.12 29.99
CA LEU A 16 -29.21 -9.81 29.18
C LEU A 16 -28.82 -9.00 27.94
N ALA A 17 -29.80 -8.41 27.23
CA ALA A 17 -29.53 -7.57 26.07
C ALA A 17 -28.68 -6.34 26.44
N CYS A 18 -29.00 -5.69 27.57
CA CYS A 18 -28.23 -4.55 28.08
C CYS A 18 -26.80 -4.96 28.48
N GLY A 19 -26.63 -6.11 29.13
CA GLY A 19 -25.32 -6.66 29.48
C GLY A 19 -24.45 -6.95 28.25
N VAL A 20 -25.02 -7.54 27.20
CA VAL A 20 -24.30 -7.78 25.93
C VAL A 20 -23.91 -6.48 25.25
N LEU A 21 -24.79 -5.47 25.21
CA LEU A 21 -24.47 -4.16 24.64
C LEU A 21 -23.32 -3.46 25.39
N MET A 22 -23.31 -3.52 26.72
CA MET A 22 -22.20 -2.98 27.54
C MET A 22 -20.86 -3.66 27.21
N VAL A 23 -20.85 -4.99 27.05
CA VAL A 23 -19.63 -5.74 26.70
C VAL A 23 -19.15 -5.39 25.29
N LEU A 24 -20.06 -5.30 24.32
CA LEU A 24 -19.72 -4.92 22.95
C LEU A 24 -19.18 -3.49 22.87
N ALA A 25 -19.81 -2.54 23.56
CA ALA A 25 -19.34 -1.15 23.64
C ALA A 25 -17.97 -1.06 24.34
N GLY A 26 -17.76 -1.80 25.44
CA GLY A 26 -16.46 -1.88 26.11
C GLY A 26 -15.35 -2.44 25.22
N TRP A 27 -15.68 -3.41 24.36
CA TRP A 27 -14.74 -3.97 23.40
C TRP A 27 -14.33 -2.94 22.35
N GLU A 28 -15.26 -2.17 21.78
CA GLU A 28 -14.90 -1.13 20.80
C GLU A 28 -13.97 -0.07 21.39
N VAL A 29 -14.23 0.36 22.62
CA VAL A 29 -13.36 1.32 23.33
C VAL A 29 -11.96 0.73 23.50
N SER A 30 -11.85 -0.52 23.95
CA SER A 30 -10.56 -1.20 24.11
C SER A 30 -9.79 -1.30 22.79
N ARG A 31 -10.46 -1.62 21.67
CA ARG A 31 -9.82 -1.66 20.35
C ARG A 31 -9.27 -0.31 19.92
N ARG A 32 -9.97 0.79 20.20
CA ARG A 32 -9.46 2.14 19.90
C ARG A 32 -8.20 2.47 20.69
N PHE A 33 -8.16 2.11 21.97
CA PHE A 33 -6.95 2.28 22.79
C PHE A 33 -5.77 1.45 22.25
N VAL A 34 -6.01 0.19 21.87
CA VAL A 34 -4.99 -0.67 21.26
C VAL A 34 -4.50 -0.08 19.92
N ALA A 35 -5.44 0.35 19.07
CA ALA A 35 -5.14 0.97 17.79
C ALA A 35 -4.25 2.22 17.95
N HIS A 36 -4.60 3.09 18.90
CA HIS A 36 -3.79 4.27 19.21
C HIS A 36 -2.39 3.90 19.71
N GLY A 37 -2.28 2.93 20.62
CA GLY A 37 -0.98 2.46 21.11
C GLY A 37 -0.08 1.88 20.01
N ILE A 38 -0.66 1.17 19.05
CA ILE A 38 0.06 0.64 17.89
C ILE A 38 0.52 1.78 16.96
N ALA A 39 -0.32 2.78 16.71
CA ALA A 39 0.03 3.94 15.90
C ALA A 39 1.17 4.76 16.54
N THR A 40 1.08 5.04 17.85
CA THR A 40 2.17 5.70 18.60
C THR A 40 3.46 4.90 18.52
N ARG A 41 3.40 3.56 18.61
CA ARG A 41 4.58 2.71 18.45
C ARG A 41 5.18 2.80 17.05
N ALA A 42 4.36 2.90 16.01
CA ALA A 42 4.82 3.09 14.63
C ALA A 42 5.58 4.42 14.47
N GLU A 43 5.09 5.49 15.10
CA GLU A 43 5.73 6.81 15.10
C GLU A 43 7.03 6.85 15.91
N CYS A 44 7.07 6.19 17.06
CA CYS A 44 8.27 6.12 17.89
C CYS A 44 9.38 5.25 17.26
N ASN A 45 9.03 4.27 16.42
CA ASN A 45 9.99 3.38 15.77
C ASN A 45 9.72 3.24 14.26
N PRO A 46 10.21 4.18 13.43
CA PRO A 46 9.99 4.17 11.98
C PRO A 46 10.48 2.89 11.28
N SER A 47 11.52 2.24 11.81
CA SER A 47 12.04 0.99 11.22
C SER A 47 11.03 -0.18 11.32
N ASN A 48 10.10 -0.11 12.29
CA ASN A 48 9.06 -1.10 12.50
C ASN A 48 7.66 -0.57 12.16
N SER A 49 7.56 0.61 11.53
CA SER A 49 6.28 1.25 11.23
C SER A 49 5.42 0.36 10.34
N ARG A 50 5.99 -0.29 9.31
CA ARG A 50 5.25 -1.15 8.38
C ARG A 50 4.55 -2.32 9.08
N ALA A 51 5.25 -3.00 9.99
CA ALA A 51 4.67 -4.11 10.73
C ALA A 51 3.59 -3.62 11.70
N ALA A 52 3.83 -2.51 12.40
CA ALA A 52 2.85 -1.91 13.29
C ALA A 52 1.59 -1.43 12.54
N ILE A 53 1.75 -0.79 11.37
CA ILE A 53 0.64 -0.35 10.53
C ILE A 53 -0.13 -1.54 9.95
N SER A 54 0.54 -2.64 9.61
CA SER A 54 -0.13 -3.89 9.21
C SER A 54 -0.93 -4.50 10.36
N GLU A 55 -0.38 -4.54 11.58
CA GLU A 55 -1.10 -4.98 12.78
C GLU A 55 -2.32 -4.09 13.07
N LEU A 56 -2.17 -2.77 12.89
CA LEU A 56 -3.25 -1.81 13.02
C LEU A 56 -4.38 -2.10 12.03
N ALA A 57 -4.06 -2.37 10.75
CA ALA A 57 -5.04 -2.70 9.73
C ALA A 57 -5.84 -3.98 10.03
N GLN A 58 -5.24 -4.96 10.70
CA GLN A 58 -5.92 -6.19 11.12
C GLN A 58 -7.05 -5.95 12.14
N LEU A 59 -7.07 -4.79 12.82
CA LEU A 59 -8.17 -4.43 13.72
C LEU A 59 -9.44 -3.99 12.95
N GLY A 60 -9.37 -3.85 11.62
CA GLY A 60 -10.52 -3.58 10.76
C GLY A 60 -11.07 -2.15 10.90
N PRO A 61 -12.40 -1.95 10.81
CA PRO A 61 -13.01 -0.61 10.83
C PRO A 61 -12.67 0.23 12.07
N SER A 62 -12.45 -0.40 13.23
CA SER A 62 -12.05 0.30 14.45
C SER A 62 -10.65 0.94 14.37
N ALA A 63 -9.83 0.52 13.42
CA ALA A 63 -8.48 1.04 13.21
C ALA A 63 -8.45 2.34 12.40
N VAL A 64 -9.53 2.67 11.69
CA VAL A 64 -9.56 3.74 10.69
C VAL A 64 -9.10 5.09 11.27
N PRO A 65 -9.57 5.56 12.44
CA PRO A 65 -9.09 6.82 12.99
C PRO A 65 -7.57 6.86 13.23
N ALA A 66 -7.01 5.79 13.78
CA ALA A 66 -5.58 5.68 14.04
C ALA A 66 -4.75 5.55 12.75
N LEU A 67 -5.28 4.86 11.73
CA LEU A 67 -4.65 4.81 10.40
C LEU A 67 -4.66 6.18 9.72
N LEU A 68 -5.73 6.95 9.90
CA LEU A 68 -5.82 8.31 9.36
C LEU A 68 -4.85 9.26 10.07
N ASP A 69 -4.71 9.16 11.40
CA ASP A 69 -3.69 9.90 12.14
C ASP A 69 -2.28 9.56 11.64
N ALA A 70 -1.98 8.27 11.44
CA ALA A 70 -0.71 7.84 10.87
C ALA A 70 -0.52 8.29 9.41
N ALA A 71 -1.58 8.32 8.60
CA ALA A 71 -1.54 8.74 7.20
C ALA A 71 -1.21 10.22 7.00
N VAL A 72 -1.54 11.06 7.98
CA VAL A 72 -1.20 12.50 7.98
C VAL A 72 0.14 12.81 8.63
N SER A 73 0.86 11.80 9.14
CA SER A 73 2.20 11.98 9.72
C SER A 73 3.18 12.64 8.74
N ASP A 74 4.07 13.46 9.28
CA ASP A 74 5.19 14.06 8.54
C ASP A 74 6.30 13.04 8.22
N ASP A 75 6.31 11.89 8.91
CA ASP A 75 7.26 10.81 8.67
C ASP A 75 6.78 9.94 7.51
N ARG A 76 7.57 9.94 6.42
CA ARG A 76 7.28 9.15 5.22
C ARG A 76 7.13 7.66 5.52
N GLU A 77 7.94 7.12 6.42
CA GLU A 77 7.93 5.69 6.74
C GLU A 77 6.67 5.27 7.49
N VAL A 78 5.94 6.22 8.10
CA VAL A 78 4.66 5.97 8.76
C VAL A 78 3.49 6.27 7.82
N ALA A 79 3.54 7.44 7.17
CA ALA A 79 2.44 7.93 6.35
C ALA A 79 2.20 7.07 5.10
N VAL A 80 3.25 6.68 4.38
CA VAL A 80 3.08 5.92 3.12
C VAL A 80 2.44 4.55 3.36
N PRO A 81 2.90 3.72 4.33
CA PRO A 81 2.23 2.47 4.63
C PRO A 81 0.80 2.66 5.14
N ALA A 82 0.54 3.67 5.97
CA ALA A 82 -0.80 3.92 6.51
C ALA A 82 -1.79 4.27 5.38
N ARG A 83 -1.39 5.14 4.46
CA ARG A 83 -2.16 5.50 3.25
C ARG A 83 -2.49 4.28 2.39
N ALA A 84 -1.52 3.38 2.19
CA ALA A 84 -1.74 2.14 1.44
C ALA A 84 -2.73 1.19 2.14
N GLN A 85 -2.67 1.08 3.47
CA GLN A 85 -3.64 0.27 4.23
C GLN A 85 -5.05 0.86 4.21
N VAL A 86 -5.18 2.18 4.23
CA VAL A 86 -6.48 2.84 4.07
C VAL A 86 -7.11 2.55 2.70
N GLU A 87 -6.31 2.59 1.63
CA GLU A 87 -6.76 2.22 0.29
C GLU A 87 -7.18 0.74 0.22
N ALA A 88 -6.41 -0.17 0.85
CA ALA A 88 -6.73 -1.59 0.92
C ALA A 88 -8.02 -1.86 1.73
N LEU A 89 -8.27 -1.12 2.81
CA LEU A 89 -9.53 -1.22 3.57
C LEU A 89 -10.73 -0.80 2.72
N LEU A 90 -10.58 0.24 1.90
CA LEU A 90 -11.64 0.67 0.99
C LEU A 90 -11.96 -0.43 -0.04
N ASP A 91 -10.94 -1.10 -0.57
CA ASP A 91 -11.11 -2.26 -1.48
C ASP A 91 -11.83 -3.42 -0.79
N ASP A 92 -11.42 -3.77 0.43
CA ASP A 92 -12.04 -4.84 1.22
C ASP A 92 -13.50 -4.55 1.56
N TRP A 93 -13.84 -3.30 1.90
CA TRP A 93 -15.22 -2.90 2.18
C TRP A 93 -16.10 -2.99 0.94
N ALA A 94 -15.57 -2.58 -0.22
CA ALA A 94 -16.30 -2.67 -1.49
C ALA A 94 -16.64 -4.12 -1.85
N TYR A 95 -15.77 -5.08 -1.47
CA TYR A 95 -15.99 -6.51 -1.73
C TYR A 95 -16.88 -7.20 -0.69
N SER A 96 -16.70 -6.89 0.59
CA SER A 96 -17.27 -7.69 1.68
C SER A 96 -18.75 -7.42 1.97
N ARG A 97 -19.21 -6.15 1.96
CA ARG A 97 -20.60 -5.78 2.30
C ARG A 97 -21.05 -4.47 1.63
N PRO A 98 -21.74 -4.53 0.48
CA PRO A 98 -22.17 -3.33 -0.26
C PRO A 98 -23.05 -2.40 0.57
N ALA A 99 -23.94 -2.95 1.40
CA ALA A 99 -24.92 -2.16 2.16
C ALA A 99 -24.31 -1.27 3.26
N ALA A 100 -23.09 -1.57 3.73
CA ALA A 100 -22.39 -0.75 4.73
C ALA A 100 -21.16 -0.06 4.14
N PHE A 101 -20.91 -0.21 2.83
CA PHE A 101 -19.78 0.39 2.15
C PHE A 101 -19.91 1.92 2.16
N GLU A 102 -21.09 2.43 1.83
CA GLU A 102 -21.39 3.86 1.73
C GLU A 102 -21.14 4.58 3.06
N ASP A 103 -21.71 4.11 4.17
CA ASP A 103 -21.49 4.68 5.52
C ASP A 103 -20.02 4.69 5.93
N ARG A 104 -19.29 3.59 5.67
CA ARG A 104 -17.87 3.48 6.04
C ARG A 104 -17.00 4.36 5.15
N CYS A 105 -17.32 4.44 3.87
CA CYS A 105 -16.65 5.29 2.92
C CYS A 105 -16.86 6.76 3.29
N LEU A 106 -18.09 7.16 3.62
CA LEU A 106 -18.40 8.51 4.08
C LEU A 106 -17.59 8.86 5.34
N ALA A 107 -17.63 8.01 6.37
CA ALA A 107 -16.85 8.23 7.59
C ALA A 107 -15.34 8.31 7.35
N LEU A 108 -14.82 7.54 6.40
CA LEU A 108 -13.41 7.61 5.99
C LEU A 108 -13.08 8.95 5.33
N ILE A 109 -13.89 9.38 4.36
CA ILE A 109 -13.69 10.62 3.59
C ILE A 109 -13.82 11.85 4.51
N GLU A 110 -14.81 11.87 5.40
CA GLU A 110 -14.95 12.89 6.43
C GLU A 110 -13.74 12.91 7.37
N GLY A 111 -13.27 11.73 7.81
CA GLY A 111 -12.08 11.62 8.65
C GLY A 111 -10.80 12.15 7.99
N VAL A 112 -10.67 12.02 6.67
CA VAL A 112 -9.56 12.64 5.91
C VAL A 112 -9.74 14.15 5.82
N ALA A 113 -10.95 14.62 5.53
CA ALA A 113 -11.26 16.04 5.43
C ALA A 113 -11.04 16.78 6.77
N ASP A 114 -11.36 16.15 7.90
CA ASP A 114 -11.14 16.72 9.24
C ASP A 114 -9.66 16.86 9.60
N ARG A 115 -8.79 16.09 8.96
CA ARG A 115 -7.32 16.15 9.13
C ARG A 115 -6.64 17.00 8.06
N GLU A 116 -7.39 17.70 7.23
CA GLU A 116 -6.84 18.52 6.16
C GLU A 116 -5.75 19.51 6.59
N PRO A 117 -5.87 20.22 7.72
CA PRO A 117 -4.82 21.14 8.17
C PRO A 117 -3.46 20.47 8.44
N GLN A 118 -3.46 19.14 8.62
CA GLN A 118 -2.27 18.34 8.93
C GLN A 118 -1.72 17.63 7.67
N LEU A 119 -2.43 17.67 6.54
CA LEU A 119 -1.98 17.01 5.32
C LEU A 119 -0.81 17.75 4.68
N THR A 120 0.34 17.07 4.60
CA THR A 120 1.44 17.44 3.70
C THR A 120 0.96 17.53 2.24
N PRO A 121 1.69 18.22 1.33
CA PRO A 121 1.32 18.29 -0.09
C PRO A 121 1.13 16.91 -0.73
N SER A 122 2.02 15.96 -0.41
CA SER A 122 1.86 14.54 -0.82
C SER A 122 0.59 13.89 -0.26
N GLY A 123 0.19 14.27 0.95
CA GLY A 123 -1.04 13.83 1.60
C GLY A 123 -2.30 14.38 0.91
N ARG A 124 -2.28 15.63 0.45
CA ARG A 124 -3.39 16.22 -0.33
C ARG A 124 -3.59 15.52 -1.67
N VAL A 125 -2.51 15.22 -2.39
CA VAL A 125 -2.56 14.42 -3.63
C VAL A 125 -3.12 13.03 -3.38
N TRP A 126 -2.69 12.39 -2.29
CA TRP A 126 -3.24 11.10 -1.87
C TRP A 126 -4.73 11.18 -1.53
N ALA A 127 -5.16 12.19 -0.77
CA ALA A 127 -6.56 12.38 -0.38
C ALA A 127 -7.46 12.53 -1.62
N ARG A 128 -7.03 13.29 -2.63
CA ARG A 128 -7.71 13.38 -3.93
C ARG A 128 -7.86 12.01 -4.58
N ARG A 129 -6.75 11.28 -4.73
CA ARG A 129 -6.74 9.93 -5.32
C ARG A 129 -7.65 8.97 -4.55
N LEU A 130 -7.71 9.07 -3.24
CA LEU A 130 -8.60 8.28 -2.40
C LEU A 130 -10.07 8.60 -2.69
N GLY A 131 -10.41 9.89 -2.86
CA GLY A 131 -11.72 10.33 -3.31
C GLY A 131 -12.12 9.75 -4.67
N ASP A 132 -11.22 9.82 -5.66
CA ASP A 132 -11.42 9.20 -6.99
C ASP A 132 -11.64 7.68 -6.85
N HIS A 133 -10.89 7.04 -5.97
CA HIS A 133 -10.99 5.60 -5.72
C HIS A 133 -12.36 5.24 -5.12
N ALA A 134 -12.79 5.96 -4.10
CA ALA A 134 -14.09 5.81 -3.47
C ALA A 134 -15.25 5.95 -4.47
N LEU A 135 -15.23 7.01 -5.31
CA LEU A 135 -16.26 7.22 -6.33
C LEU A 135 -16.32 6.09 -7.36
N ARG A 136 -15.16 5.56 -7.80
CA ARG A 136 -15.13 4.43 -8.73
C ARG A 136 -15.76 3.18 -8.13
N LYS A 137 -15.50 2.90 -6.85
CA LYS A 137 -16.09 1.75 -6.15
C LYS A 137 -17.60 1.93 -5.94
N LEU A 138 -18.04 3.14 -5.60
CA LEU A 138 -19.46 3.45 -5.44
C LEU A 138 -20.25 3.32 -6.75
N ASN A 139 -19.69 3.83 -7.86
CA ASN A 139 -20.30 3.71 -9.19
C ASN A 139 -20.45 2.24 -9.62
N ALA A 140 -19.48 1.40 -9.25
CA ALA A 140 -19.57 -0.04 -9.51
C ALA A 140 -20.68 -0.73 -8.71
N SER A 141 -20.99 -0.25 -7.49
CA SER A 141 -22.03 -0.83 -6.63
C SER A 141 -23.47 -0.40 -6.98
N ARG A 142 -23.69 0.49 -7.95
CA ARG A 142 -25.02 0.96 -8.42
C ARG A 142 -25.97 1.40 -7.28
N SER A 143 -25.44 1.99 -6.21
CA SER A 143 -26.27 2.67 -5.20
C SER A 143 -26.78 3.98 -5.81
N SER A 144 -28.09 4.11 -5.99
CA SER A 144 -28.77 5.28 -6.57
C SER A 144 -28.99 6.40 -5.55
N GLY A 145 -28.30 6.36 -4.40
CA GLY A 145 -28.74 7.01 -3.16
C GLY A 145 -28.11 8.34 -2.82
N ASP A 146 -26.83 8.39 -2.46
CA ASP A 146 -26.42 9.46 -1.53
C ASP A 146 -25.59 10.58 -2.15
N GLY A 147 -26.25 11.73 -2.31
CA GLY A 147 -25.59 13.01 -2.60
C GLY A 147 -24.59 13.45 -1.51
N TYR A 148 -24.68 12.89 -0.30
CA TYR A 148 -23.76 13.20 0.81
C TYR A 148 -22.33 12.75 0.52
N LEU A 149 -22.13 11.55 -0.03
CA LEU A 149 -20.79 11.06 -0.34
C LEU A 149 -20.17 11.84 -1.51
N ILE A 150 -20.98 12.20 -2.52
CA ILE A 150 -20.52 13.08 -3.61
C ILE A 150 -20.04 14.41 -3.03
N MET A 151 -20.83 15.05 -2.17
CA MET A 151 -20.46 16.31 -1.53
C MET A 151 -19.19 16.20 -0.66
N ALA A 152 -19.02 15.08 0.05
CA ALA A 152 -17.83 14.81 0.85
C ALA A 152 -16.58 14.63 -0.03
N VAL A 153 -16.71 13.98 -1.19
CA VAL A 153 -15.61 13.84 -2.14
C VAL A 153 -15.31 15.15 -2.87
N GLU A 154 -16.32 15.94 -3.24
CA GLU A 154 -16.15 17.30 -3.75
C GLU A 154 -15.37 18.18 -2.77
N ARG A 155 -15.62 18.03 -1.47
CA ARG A 155 -14.81 18.68 -0.42
C ARG A 155 -13.34 18.25 -0.52
N LEU A 156 -13.02 16.96 -0.68
CA LEU A 156 -11.63 16.51 -0.87
C LEU A 156 -10.98 17.07 -2.14
N TYR A 157 -11.70 17.17 -3.26
CA TYR A 157 -11.17 17.80 -4.47
C TYR A 157 -10.85 19.28 -4.24
N ALA A 158 -11.77 20.02 -3.61
CA ALA A 158 -11.55 21.42 -3.27
C ALA A 158 -10.32 21.60 -2.37
N LEU A 159 -10.03 20.65 -1.47
CA LEU A 159 -8.84 20.67 -0.62
C LEU A 159 -7.54 20.41 -1.38
N ALA A 160 -7.57 19.56 -2.40
CA ALA A 160 -6.41 19.24 -3.21
C ALA A 160 -6.05 20.34 -4.22
N ASP A 161 -7.03 21.14 -4.64
CA ASP A 161 -6.82 22.25 -5.57
C ASP A 161 -6.42 23.56 -4.85
N GLN A 162 -6.49 23.61 -3.51
CA GLN A 162 -5.97 24.75 -2.76
C GLN A 162 -4.43 24.85 -2.92
N PRO A 163 -3.90 26.04 -3.23
CA PRO A 163 -2.46 26.22 -3.28
C PRO A 163 -1.87 25.88 -1.91
N PRO A 164 -0.76 25.13 -1.85
CA PRO A 164 -0.17 24.72 -0.58
C PRO A 164 0.18 25.97 0.23
N GLN A 165 -0.46 26.14 1.39
CA GLN A 165 -0.18 27.26 2.30
C GLN A 165 1.24 27.20 2.89
N TYR A 166 1.90 26.04 2.77
CA TYR A 166 3.26 25.80 3.20
C TYR A 166 4.15 25.41 2.02
N ILE A 167 5.33 26.03 1.94
CA ILE A 167 6.38 25.65 0.99
C ILE A 167 6.71 24.17 1.23
N ASP A 168 6.72 23.38 0.16
CA ASP A 168 7.02 21.94 0.12
C ASP A 168 8.27 21.63 0.96
N GLN A 169 8.08 21.29 2.23
CA GLN A 169 9.10 20.58 2.97
C GLN A 169 8.95 19.12 2.52
N PRO A 170 9.92 18.57 1.78
CA PRO A 170 9.87 17.16 1.43
C PRO A 170 9.73 16.37 2.72
N LEU A 171 8.85 15.35 2.72
CA LEU A 171 8.62 14.47 3.86
C LEU A 171 9.98 14.16 4.50
N ARG A 172 10.11 14.44 5.80
CA ARG A 172 11.40 14.35 6.47
C ARG A 172 11.81 12.88 6.47
N VAL A 173 12.72 12.52 5.57
CA VAL A 173 13.43 11.25 5.66
C VAL A 173 14.30 11.39 6.89
N ARG A 174 13.80 10.87 8.01
CA ARG A 174 14.54 10.85 9.26
C ARG A 174 15.76 9.97 9.01
N ARG A 175 16.91 10.60 8.76
CA ARG A 175 18.18 9.87 8.72
C ARG A 175 18.35 9.30 10.12
N ILE A 176 18.14 8.00 10.25
CA ILE A 176 18.54 7.27 11.45
C ILE A 176 20.05 7.40 11.43
N SER A 177 20.60 8.35 12.19
CA SER A 177 22.01 8.32 12.52
C SER A 177 22.24 6.93 13.08
N PRO A 178 23.12 6.10 12.48
CA PRO A 178 23.44 4.81 13.06
C PRO A 178 23.80 5.11 14.51
N VAL A 179 23.02 4.55 15.44
CA VAL A 179 23.40 4.61 16.85
C VAL A 179 24.76 3.97 16.87
N GLU A 180 25.79 4.79 17.02
CA GLU A 180 27.15 4.33 17.18
C GLU A 180 27.08 3.51 18.46
N ILE A 181 26.97 2.19 18.29
CA ILE A 181 27.04 1.25 19.39
C ILE A 181 28.48 1.39 19.85
N ALA A 182 28.71 2.37 20.72
CA ALA A 182 29.94 2.49 21.47
C ALA A 182 30.10 1.12 22.12
N GLN A 183 31.02 0.33 21.56
CA GLN A 183 31.40 -0.96 22.09
C GLN A 183 31.88 -0.67 23.50
N SER A 184 30.99 -0.85 24.48
CA SER A 184 31.39 -0.79 25.88
C SER A 184 32.42 -1.90 26.07
N PRO A 185 33.66 -1.57 26.45
CA PRO A 185 34.69 -2.57 26.59
C PRO A 185 34.34 -3.47 27.78
N GLY A 186 34.08 -4.76 27.49
CA GLY A 186 34.35 -5.87 28.40
C GLY A 186 33.75 -5.82 29.81
N GLY A 187 32.52 -5.33 29.99
CA GLY A 187 31.80 -5.48 31.25
C GLY A 187 31.21 -6.88 31.38
N ALA A 188 31.72 -7.67 32.34
CA ALA A 188 31.24 -9.02 32.64
C ALA A 188 29.71 -9.08 32.77
N LEU A 189 29.11 -10.12 32.16
CA LEU A 189 27.70 -10.47 32.25
C LEU A 189 27.22 -10.50 33.70
N GLN A 190 26.60 -9.42 34.15
CA GLN A 190 25.83 -9.41 35.39
C GLN A 190 24.50 -10.13 35.10
N PRO A 191 24.16 -11.20 35.84
CA PRO A 191 22.90 -11.92 35.62
C PRO A 191 21.73 -10.97 35.82
N ALA A 192 20.76 -11.03 34.89
CA ALA A 192 19.57 -10.19 34.90
C ALA A 192 18.90 -10.23 36.29
N PRO A 193 18.53 -9.08 36.88
CA PRO A 193 17.85 -9.06 38.17
C PRO A 193 16.50 -9.76 38.01
N ALA A 194 16.29 -10.80 38.82
CA ALA A 194 15.03 -11.52 38.90
C ALA A 194 13.90 -10.53 39.22
N PHE A 195 12.95 -10.40 38.30
CA PHE A 195 11.79 -9.52 38.45
C PHE A 195 10.87 -10.11 39.54
N LYS A 196 11.05 -9.68 40.79
CA LYS A 196 10.07 -9.94 41.87
C LYS A 196 8.96 -8.91 41.75
N ALA A 197 7.78 -9.34 41.29
CA ALA A 197 6.58 -8.53 41.36
C ALA A 197 6.22 -8.24 42.83
N PRO A 198 6.12 -6.97 43.26
CA PRO A 198 5.59 -6.66 44.58
C PRO A 198 4.06 -6.68 44.51
N ILE A 199 3.45 -7.77 45.00
CA ILE A 199 2.05 -7.78 45.38
C ILE A 199 1.96 -7.06 46.73
N ALA A 200 1.73 -5.75 46.69
CA ALA A 200 1.31 -4.99 47.86
C ALA A 200 -0.05 -4.34 47.54
N PRO A 201 -1.07 -4.50 48.40
CA PRO A 201 -2.35 -3.82 48.20
C PRO A 201 -2.19 -2.30 48.31
N PRO A 202 -2.93 -1.52 47.52
CA PRO A 202 -2.80 -0.06 47.52
C PRO A 202 -3.20 0.52 48.88
N LYS A 203 -2.30 1.34 49.42
CA LYS A 203 -2.52 2.16 50.63
C LYS A 203 -3.61 3.20 50.32
N PRO A 204 -4.58 3.44 51.22
CA PRO A 204 -5.60 4.46 51.01
C PRO A 204 -4.96 5.84 50.89
N LEU A 205 -5.27 6.56 49.81
CA LEU A 205 -4.85 7.95 49.59
C LEU A 205 -5.43 8.84 50.70
N VAL A 206 -4.54 9.36 51.54
CA VAL A 206 -4.84 10.53 52.39
C VAL A 206 -4.79 11.76 51.48
N ALA A 207 -5.84 12.58 51.55
CA ALA A 207 -5.96 13.83 50.82
C ALA A 207 -4.79 14.77 51.18
N ALA A 208 -3.86 14.95 50.24
CA ALA A 208 -2.80 15.93 50.34
C ALA A 208 -3.29 17.29 49.80
N ALA A 209 -3.02 18.34 50.58
CA ALA A 209 -3.36 19.72 50.28
C ALA A 209 -2.76 20.21 48.95
N ALA A 210 -3.48 21.15 48.32
CA ALA A 210 -3.13 21.75 47.04
C ALA A 210 -1.74 22.43 47.08
N PRO A 211 -0.87 22.21 46.08
CA PRO A 211 0.36 22.97 45.94
C PRO A 211 0.05 24.39 45.43
N GLU A 212 0.70 25.37 46.05
CA GLU A 212 0.68 26.78 45.65
C GLU A 212 1.25 26.96 44.24
N SER A 213 0.54 27.74 43.42
CA SER A 213 0.93 28.06 42.05
C SER A 213 2.24 28.86 42.03
N PRO A 214 3.27 28.44 41.28
CA PRO A 214 4.48 29.25 41.09
C PRO A 214 4.17 30.47 40.21
N SER A 215 4.54 31.64 40.69
CA SER A 215 4.41 32.92 39.98
C SER A 215 5.33 32.95 38.75
N LEU A 216 4.74 33.21 37.59
CA LEU A 216 5.47 33.43 36.34
C LEU A 216 6.27 34.74 36.40
N PRO A 217 7.55 34.76 35.99
CA PRO A 217 8.32 36.00 35.88
C PRO A 217 7.89 36.82 34.65
N ASP A 218 7.89 38.15 34.81
CA ASP A 218 7.51 39.13 33.79
C ASP A 218 8.34 39.00 32.49
N PRO A 219 7.69 39.11 31.31
CA PRO A 219 8.38 39.06 30.02
C PRO A 219 9.21 40.33 29.81
N ARG A 220 10.53 40.17 29.66
CA ARG A 220 11.41 41.27 29.23
C ARG A 220 11.22 41.55 27.73
N PRO A 221 11.27 42.82 27.30
CA PRO A 221 11.25 43.18 25.88
C PRO A 221 12.48 42.61 25.17
N ILE A 222 12.26 41.88 24.08
CA ILE A 222 13.31 41.39 23.19
C ILE A 222 13.73 42.56 22.29
N GLU A 223 14.96 43.04 22.48
CA GLU A 223 15.59 44.05 21.65
C GLU A 223 16.02 43.42 20.32
N ALA A 224 15.44 43.89 19.21
CA ALA A 224 15.68 43.35 17.88
C ALA A 224 17.06 43.78 17.35
N ALA A 225 17.94 42.80 17.13
CA ALA A 225 19.21 43.02 16.46
C ALA A 225 19.01 43.31 14.96
N PRO A 226 19.76 44.25 14.35
CA PRO A 226 19.64 44.58 12.94
C PRO A 226 20.19 43.46 12.05
N ALA A 227 19.40 43.09 11.03
CA ALA A 227 19.74 42.08 10.03
C ALA A 227 20.93 42.53 9.15
N ALA A 228 21.93 41.67 9.03
CA ALA A 228 23.05 41.86 8.10
C ALA A 228 22.60 41.62 6.64
N PRO A 229 23.15 42.35 5.65
CA PRO A 229 22.82 42.19 4.25
C PRO A 229 23.36 40.86 3.69
N ILE A 230 22.47 40.04 3.16
CA ILE A 230 22.79 38.79 2.46
C ILE A 230 23.28 39.17 1.05
N SER A 231 24.54 38.84 0.74
CA SER A 231 25.09 39.00 -0.61
C SER A 231 24.66 37.82 -1.49
N PRO A 232 24.25 38.06 -2.75
CA PRO A 232 23.87 36.99 -3.67
C PRO A 232 25.11 36.23 -4.13
N VAL A 233 25.13 34.92 -3.88
CA VAL A 233 26.12 33.99 -4.41
C VAL A 233 25.65 33.56 -5.81
N GLU A 234 26.27 34.10 -6.85
CA GLU A 234 26.14 33.57 -8.22
C GLU A 234 26.83 32.21 -8.29
N GLN A 235 26.06 31.14 -8.45
CA GLN A 235 26.59 29.82 -8.78
C GLN A 235 26.68 29.67 -10.31
N PRO A 236 27.81 29.18 -10.84
CA PRO A 236 27.99 28.99 -12.27
C PRO A 236 27.15 27.82 -12.77
N ILE A 237 26.33 28.09 -13.79
CA ILE A 237 25.52 27.09 -14.50
C ILE A 237 26.45 26.10 -15.20
N ALA A 238 26.47 24.86 -14.73
CA ALA A 238 27.18 23.76 -15.37
C ALA A 238 26.51 23.43 -16.72
N ARG A 239 27.26 23.58 -17.82
CA ARG A 239 26.87 23.11 -19.15
C ARG A 239 26.80 21.58 -19.13
N GLY A 240 25.63 21.03 -19.50
CA GLY A 240 25.42 19.59 -19.63
C GLY A 240 26.27 18.96 -20.74
N PRO A 241 26.45 17.62 -20.70
CA PRO A 241 27.22 16.88 -21.71
C PRO A 241 26.54 16.94 -23.08
N ALA A 242 27.37 16.98 -24.13
CA ALA A 242 26.94 17.02 -25.52
C ALA A 242 26.08 15.79 -25.91
N PRO A 243 25.13 15.93 -26.83
CA PRO A 243 24.28 14.84 -27.28
C PRO A 243 25.12 13.76 -27.99
N LEU A 244 24.89 12.50 -27.60
CA LEU A 244 25.44 11.31 -28.24
C LEU A 244 24.80 11.13 -29.63
N ASP A 245 25.62 11.17 -30.66
CA ASP A 245 25.26 10.97 -32.06
C ASP A 245 25.08 9.46 -32.33
N TRP A 246 23.84 8.99 -32.30
CA TRP A 246 23.50 7.58 -32.54
C TRP A 246 23.30 7.36 -34.03
N ARG A 247 24.27 6.71 -34.70
CA ARG A 247 24.10 6.23 -36.09
C ARG A 247 23.65 4.77 -36.07
N GLU A 248 22.58 4.50 -36.80
CA GLU A 248 22.10 3.14 -37.08
C GLU A 248 23.20 2.34 -37.82
N PRO A 249 23.51 1.11 -37.38
CA PRO A 249 24.40 0.22 -38.11
C PRO A 249 23.70 -0.23 -39.40
N THR A 250 24.29 0.14 -40.55
CA THR A 250 23.89 -0.40 -41.85
C THR A 250 24.05 -1.94 -41.86
N PRO A 251 23.03 -2.70 -42.27
CA PRO A 251 23.12 -4.15 -42.35
C PRO A 251 24.11 -4.58 -43.45
N ASP A 252 24.95 -5.54 -43.09
CA ASP A 252 25.99 -6.14 -43.94
C ASP A 252 25.32 -7.05 -45.00
N PRO A 253 25.50 -6.80 -46.32
CA PRO A 253 24.79 -7.53 -47.38
C PRO A 253 25.36 -8.93 -47.70
N SER A 254 26.06 -9.60 -46.78
CA SER A 254 26.84 -10.82 -47.07
C SER A 254 26.23 -12.14 -46.57
N GLU A 255 24.94 -12.25 -46.29
CA GLU A 255 24.33 -13.50 -45.81
C GLU A 255 23.18 -13.99 -46.71
N ALA A 256 23.53 -14.35 -47.96
CA ALA A 256 22.69 -15.10 -48.88
C ALA A 256 23.43 -16.36 -49.35
N ALA A 257 23.28 -17.47 -48.61
CA ALA A 257 23.63 -18.82 -49.06
C ALA A 257 22.72 -19.82 -48.32
N GLU A 258 21.65 -20.30 -48.96
CA GLU A 258 21.56 -21.57 -49.70
C GLU A 258 21.19 -22.77 -48.80
N PRO A 259 20.03 -23.44 -49.00
CA PRO A 259 19.55 -24.49 -48.11
C PRO A 259 20.13 -25.87 -48.45
N GLN A 260 20.88 -26.45 -47.52
CA GLN A 260 21.29 -27.85 -47.58
C GLN A 260 20.08 -28.79 -47.44
N ARG A 261 19.81 -29.57 -48.50
CA ARG A 261 18.92 -30.73 -48.48
C ARG A 261 19.63 -31.91 -47.79
N LEU A 262 19.04 -32.43 -46.72
CA LEU A 262 19.42 -33.71 -46.13
C LEU A 262 18.61 -34.86 -46.76
N PRO A 263 19.22 -36.04 -46.95
CA PRO A 263 18.57 -37.21 -47.54
C PRO A 263 17.64 -37.91 -46.55
N SER A 264 16.49 -38.33 -47.07
CA SER A 264 15.53 -39.19 -46.39
C SER A 264 16.01 -40.63 -46.45
N ASP A 265 16.35 -41.22 -45.29
CA ASP A 265 16.41 -42.67 -45.14
C ASP A 265 15.28 -43.16 -44.25
N THR A 266 14.38 -43.87 -44.91
CA THR A 266 13.32 -44.72 -44.38
C THR A 266 13.95 -45.97 -43.78
N THR A 267 13.43 -46.45 -42.64
CA THR A 267 12.99 -47.83 -42.34
C THR A 267 13.14 -48.15 -40.84
N ALA A 268 12.01 -48.45 -40.16
CA ALA A 268 11.78 -49.70 -39.41
C ALA A 268 10.62 -49.53 -38.42
N ASP A 269 9.57 -50.30 -38.67
CA ASP A 269 8.37 -50.49 -37.87
C ASP A 269 8.65 -50.93 -36.42
N GLY A 270 8.00 -50.26 -35.48
CA GLY A 270 7.80 -50.72 -34.11
C GLY A 270 6.58 -50.03 -33.50
N PRO A 271 5.54 -50.74 -33.03
CA PRO A 271 4.34 -50.13 -32.48
C PRO A 271 4.60 -49.73 -31.02
N ILE A 272 5.33 -48.63 -30.82
CA ILE A 272 5.33 -47.94 -29.53
C ILE A 272 4.16 -46.96 -29.58
N GLY A 273 3.05 -47.33 -28.94
CA GLY A 273 1.91 -46.46 -28.71
C GLY A 273 2.27 -45.30 -27.78
N ASN A 274 3.07 -44.35 -28.29
CA ASN A 274 3.20 -43.02 -27.74
C ASN A 274 1.93 -42.25 -28.16
N VAL A 275 0.85 -42.44 -27.41
CA VAL A 275 -0.24 -41.47 -27.39
C VAL A 275 0.36 -40.22 -26.77
N ALA A 276 0.92 -39.35 -27.61
CA ALA A 276 1.33 -38.01 -27.23
C ALA A 276 0.10 -37.36 -26.60
N ALA A 277 0.07 -37.29 -25.28
CA ALA A 277 -0.99 -36.65 -24.53
C ALA A 277 -1.06 -35.23 -25.07
N THR A 278 -2.13 -34.95 -25.82
CA THR A 278 -2.40 -33.61 -26.33
C THR A 278 -2.38 -32.69 -25.11
N PRO A 279 -1.49 -31.68 -25.07
CA PRO A 279 -1.43 -30.78 -23.93
C PRO A 279 -2.85 -30.22 -23.72
N PRO A 280 -3.34 -30.20 -22.47
CA PRO A 280 -4.68 -29.72 -22.19
C PRO A 280 -4.82 -28.33 -22.81
N GLY A 281 -5.74 -28.21 -23.78
CA GLY A 281 -5.98 -26.94 -24.45
C GLY A 281 -6.32 -25.85 -23.44
N LEU A 282 -5.94 -24.62 -23.73
CA LEU A 282 -6.31 -23.48 -22.89
C LEU A 282 -7.84 -23.44 -22.74
N PRO A 283 -8.37 -23.11 -21.56
CA PRO A 283 -9.80 -22.94 -21.37
C PRO A 283 -10.36 -21.93 -22.38
N THR A 284 -11.51 -22.22 -22.97
CA THR A 284 -12.15 -21.38 -24.01
C THR A 284 -12.30 -19.92 -23.56
N GLU A 285 -12.53 -19.70 -22.26
CA GLU A 285 -12.61 -18.36 -21.64
C GLU A 285 -11.31 -17.58 -21.77
N VAL A 286 -10.16 -18.23 -21.53
CA VAL A 286 -8.84 -17.61 -21.67
C VAL A 286 -8.58 -17.28 -23.13
N THR A 287 -8.93 -18.17 -24.06
CA THR A 287 -8.77 -17.92 -25.49
C THR A 287 -9.60 -16.72 -25.95
N SER A 288 -10.86 -16.61 -25.48
CA SER A 288 -11.71 -15.45 -25.78
C SER A 288 -11.14 -14.13 -25.24
N LEU A 289 -10.49 -14.15 -24.06
CA LEU A 289 -9.85 -12.95 -23.51
C LEU A 289 -8.56 -12.59 -24.26
N LEU A 290 -7.79 -13.59 -24.71
CA LEU A 290 -6.59 -13.38 -25.53
C LEU A 290 -6.91 -12.76 -26.89
N GLU A 291 -8.09 -13.07 -27.45
CA GLU A 291 -8.57 -12.50 -28.72
C GLU A 291 -9.36 -11.19 -28.53
N GLY A 292 -9.59 -10.76 -27.29
CA GLY A 292 -10.37 -9.58 -26.93
C GLY A 292 -9.65 -8.25 -27.16
N THR A 293 -10.21 -7.17 -26.59
CA THR A 293 -9.58 -5.84 -26.67
C THR A 293 -8.31 -5.75 -25.80
N PRO A 294 -7.43 -4.76 -26.00
CA PRO A 294 -6.27 -4.59 -25.12
C PRO A 294 -6.65 -4.42 -23.63
N VAL A 295 -7.84 -3.88 -23.34
CA VAL A 295 -8.36 -3.75 -21.98
C VAL A 295 -8.69 -5.12 -21.38
N ASP A 296 -9.27 -6.03 -22.16
CA ASP A 296 -9.57 -7.39 -21.73
C ASP A 296 -8.30 -8.18 -21.45
N ARG A 297 -7.27 -8.01 -22.29
CA ARG A 297 -5.97 -8.66 -22.11
C ARG A 297 -5.22 -8.12 -20.90
N LEU A 298 -5.28 -6.81 -20.62
CA LEU A 298 -4.74 -6.24 -19.38
C LEU A 298 -5.46 -6.79 -18.14
N ARG A 299 -6.80 -6.88 -18.18
CA ARG A 299 -7.57 -7.50 -17.11
C ARG A 299 -7.18 -8.96 -16.90
N LEU A 300 -6.93 -9.70 -17.98
CA LEU A 300 -6.42 -11.08 -17.89
C LEU A 300 -5.06 -11.12 -17.19
N VAL A 301 -4.11 -10.21 -17.49
CA VAL A 301 -2.83 -10.14 -16.75
C VAL A 301 -3.04 -9.95 -15.24
N GLU A 302 -3.94 -9.03 -14.85
CA GLU A 302 -4.26 -8.77 -13.45
C GLU A 302 -4.89 -9.99 -12.75
N GLN A 303 -5.77 -10.72 -13.45
CA GLN A 303 -6.35 -11.96 -12.96
C GLN A 303 -5.28 -13.05 -12.79
N LEU A 304 -4.32 -13.16 -13.71
CA LEU A 304 -3.23 -14.13 -13.61
C LEU A 304 -2.27 -13.84 -12.45
N LEU A 305 -2.12 -12.57 -12.06
CA LEU A 305 -1.30 -12.16 -10.92
C LEU A 305 -1.95 -12.48 -9.57
N THR A 306 -3.28 -12.41 -9.51
CA THR A 306 -4.06 -12.59 -8.27
C THR A 306 -4.59 -14.01 -8.11
N GLY A 307 -4.79 -14.73 -9.21
CA GLY A 307 -5.37 -16.07 -9.26
C GLY A 307 -4.35 -17.20 -9.29
N ARG A 308 -4.79 -18.40 -8.90
CA ARG A 308 -4.04 -19.65 -9.09
C ARG A 308 -4.47 -20.29 -10.41
N HIS A 309 -3.96 -19.77 -11.53
CA HIS A 309 -4.15 -20.40 -12.84
C HIS A 309 -3.00 -21.36 -13.12
N GLU A 310 -3.31 -22.64 -13.36
CA GLU A 310 -2.31 -23.69 -13.59
C GLU A 310 -1.38 -23.37 -14.79
N ASN A 311 -1.88 -22.62 -15.77
CA ASN A 311 -1.14 -22.23 -16.98
C ASN A 311 -0.75 -20.74 -17.01
N ALA A 312 -0.70 -20.05 -15.86
CA ALA A 312 -0.44 -18.60 -15.80
C ALA A 312 0.86 -18.20 -16.52
N ALA A 313 1.93 -18.98 -16.32
CA ALA A 313 3.25 -18.71 -16.90
C ALA A 313 3.21 -18.73 -18.44
N GLU A 314 2.57 -19.73 -19.04
CA GLU A 314 2.47 -19.85 -20.50
C GLU A 314 1.62 -18.72 -21.09
N ILE A 315 0.50 -18.39 -20.45
CA ILE A 315 -0.38 -17.30 -20.89
C ILE A 315 0.35 -15.95 -20.80
N LEU A 316 1.08 -15.69 -19.71
CA LEU A 316 1.88 -14.47 -19.55
C LEU A 316 3.01 -14.38 -20.59
N LEU A 317 3.70 -15.49 -20.90
CA LEU A 317 4.71 -15.52 -21.96
C LEU A 317 4.12 -15.19 -23.34
N ARG A 318 2.88 -15.62 -23.60
CA ARG A 318 2.16 -15.25 -24.82
C ARG A 318 1.79 -13.76 -24.85
N LEU A 319 1.28 -13.22 -23.74
CA LEU A 319 0.93 -11.80 -23.59
C LEU A 319 2.15 -10.87 -23.58
N ALA A 320 3.32 -11.37 -23.22
CA ALA A 320 4.57 -10.62 -23.32
C ALA A 320 4.99 -10.33 -24.77
N ARG A 321 4.36 -10.99 -25.75
CA ARG A 321 4.54 -10.75 -27.20
C ARG A 321 3.35 -10.04 -27.84
N ASP A 322 2.48 -9.43 -27.05
CA ASP A 322 1.30 -8.74 -27.52
C ASP A 322 1.64 -7.56 -28.44
N PRO A 323 0.85 -7.25 -29.49
CA PRO A 323 1.09 -6.06 -30.30
C PRO A 323 1.00 -4.75 -29.50
N GLU A 324 0.17 -4.68 -28.46
CA GLU A 324 0.01 -3.47 -27.65
C GLU A 324 1.14 -3.35 -26.59
N PRO A 325 1.95 -2.27 -26.61
CA PRO A 325 3.08 -2.11 -25.68
C PRO A 325 2.68 -2.14 -24.21
N LYS A 326 1.48 -1.62 -23.87
CA LYS A 326 0.98 -1.65 -22.49
C LYS A 326 0.73 -3.07 -21.98
N VAL A 327 0.23 -3.96 -22.85
CA VAL A 327 -0.02 -5.36 -22.50
C VAL A 327 1.31 -6.08 -22.29
N ARG A 328 2.28 -5.88 -23.19
CA ARG A 328 3.64 -6.43 -23.04
C ARG A 328 4.31 -5.99 -21.75
N LEU A 329 4.29 -4.69 -21.47
CA LEU A 329 4.86 -4.12 -20.24
C LEU A 329 4.27 -4.78 -19.00
N SER A 330 2.95 -4.94 -18.95
CA SER A 330 2.25 -5.53 -17.82
C SER A 330 2.59 -7.01 -17.66
N ALA A 331 2.61 -7.78 -18.76
CA ALA A 331 2.94 -9.21 -18.75
C ALA A 331 4.41 -9.47 -18.38
N ILE A 332 5.36 -8.69 -18.91
CA ILE A 332 6.79 -8.80 -18.60
C ILE A 332 7.05 -8.43 -17.14
N SER A 333 6.40 -7.38 -16.62
CA SER A 333 6.47 -7.04 -15.20
C SER A 333 5.94 -8.16 -14.29
N ALA A 334 4.83 -8.79 -14.70
CA ALA A 334 4.26 -9.93 -13.99
C ALA A 334 5.20 -11.14 -13.97
N LEU A 335 5.80 -11.49 -15.11
CA LEU A 335 6.81 -12.55 -15.21
C LEU A 335 8.04 -12.25 -14.35
N GLY A 336 8.52 -11.01 -14.37
CA GLY A 336 9.65 -10.55 -13.57
C GLY A 336 9.43 -10.60 -12.06
N SER A 337 8.17 -10.49 -11.63
CA SER A 337 7.76 -10.58 -10.21
C SER A 337 7.55 -12.03 -9.74
N SER A 338 7.73 -13.02 -10.62
CA SER A 338 7.61 -14.44 -10.27
C SER A 338 8.72 -14.87 -9.33
N THR A 339 8.42 -15.83 -8.45
CA THR A 339 9.43 -16.52 -7.64
C THR A 339 10.24 -17.55 -8.44
N ASN A 340 9.82 -17.87 -9.67
CA ASN A 340 10.55 -18.78 -10.54
C ASN A 340 11.64 -18.02 -11.32
N PRO A 341 12.94 -18.28 -11.05
CA PRO A 341 14.03 -17.56 -11.71
C PRO A 341 14.05 -17.75 -13.24
N GLN A 342 13.53 -18.87 -13.75
CA GLN A 342 13.44 -19.09 -15.20
C GLN A 342 12.45 -18.12 -15.88
N LEU A 343 11.37 -17.73 -15.20
CA LEU A 343 10.41 -16.76 -15.71
C LEU A 343 10.95 -15.35 -15.63
N THR A 344 11.70 -15.02 -14.57
CA THR A 344 12.40 -13.73 -14.45
C THR A 344 13.45 -13.58 -15.56
N GLU A 345 14.23 -14.63 -15.84
CA GLU A 345 15.19 -14.64 -16.95
C GLU A 345 14.48 -14.47 -18.30
N ALA A 346 13.38 -15.21 -18.54
CA ALA A 346 12.59 -15.05 -19.75
C ALA A 346 12.04 -13.61 -19.90
N ALA A 347 11.57 -12.99 -18.81
CA ALA A 347 11.12 -11.60 -18.80
C ALA A 347 12.26 -10.64 -19.14
N TYR A 348 13.47 -10.88 -18.63
CA TYR A 348 14.65 -10.08 -18.93
C TYR A 348 15.00 -10.13 -20.43
N GLN A 349 15.08 -11.34 -21.00
CA GLN A 349 15.37 -11.53 -22.43
C GLN A 349 14.32 -10.84 -23.32
N LEU A 350 13.04 -10.94 -22.97
CA LEU A 350 11.96 -10.26 -23.70
C LEU A 350 12.08 -8.74 -23.60
N ALA A 351 12.39 -8.20 -22.41
CA ALA A 351 12.53 -6.77 -22.23
C ALA A 351 13.73 -6.19 -23.00
N VAL A 352 14.89 -6.85 -22.99
CA VAL A 352 16.10 -6.37 -23.68
C VAL A 352 15.87 -6.15 -25.18
N HIS A 353 15.03 -6.98 -25.79
CA HIS A 353 14.75 -6.96 -27.22
C HIS A 353 13.42 -6.27 -27.59
N ASP A 354 12.74 -5.63 -26.64
CA ASP A 354 11.47 -4.95 -26.94
C ASP A 354 11.69 -3.62 -27.65
N GLU A 355 10.88 -3.35 -28.68
CA GLU A 355 10.91 -2.11 -29.46
C GLU A 355 10.41 -0.90 -28.66
N ASP A 356 9.51 -1.11 -27.70
CA ASP A 356 8.98 0.00 -26.89
C ASP A 356 9.99 0.40 -25.80
N PRO A 357 10.37 1.69 -25.73
CA PRO A 357 11.40 2.15 -24.80
C PRO A 357 11.00 2.05 -23.32
N LYS A 358 9.71 1.95 -22.99
CA LYS A 358 9.27 1.73 -21.60
C LYS A 358 9.43 0.27 -21.21
N VAL A 359 9.13 -0.65 -22.13
CA VAL A 359 9.33 -2.08 -21.90
C VAL A 359 10.83 -2.39 -21.80
N SER A 360 11.66 -1.85 -22.68
CA SER A 360 13.10 -2.11 -22.63
C SER A 360 13.80 -1.57 -21.39
N ARG A 361 13.31 -0.47 -20.81
CA ARG A 361 13.79 0.02 -19.51
C ARG A 361 13.63 -0.99 -18.37
N LEU A 362 12.63 -1.88 -18.43
CA LEU A 362 12.46 -2.93 -17.41
C LEU A 362 13.65 -3.88 -17.37
N ALA A 363 14.37 -4.07 -18.48
CA ALA A 363 15.53 -4.96 -18.52
C ALA A 363 16.58 -4.60 -17.46
N THR A 364 16.79 -3.31 -17.20
CA THR A 364 17.74 -2.84 -16.17
C THR A 364 17.32 -3.28 -14.77
N GLU A 365 16.03 -3.23 -14.46
CA GLU A 365 15.52 -3.63 -13.15
C GLU A 365 15.53 -5.16 -13.00
N LEU A 366 15.14 -5.89 -14.05
CA LEU A 366 15.17 -7.36 -14.06
C LEU A 366 16.59 -7.89 -13.93
N GLN A 367 17.58 -7.25 -14.56
CA GLN A 367 18.99 -7.62 -14.41
C GLN A 367 19.47 -7.51 -12.95
N LYS A 368 18.98 -6.54 -12.17
CA LYS A 368 19.32 -6.42 -10.75
C LYS A 368 18.74 -7.55 -9.92
N LEU A 369 17.58 -8.09 -10.31
CA LEU A 369 16.93 -9.21 -9.61
C LEU A 369 17.61 -10.55 -9.89
N LEU A 370 18.30 -10.68 -11.03
CA LEU A 370 19.01 -11.90 -11.43
C LEU A 370 20.44 -11.98 -10.87
N ARG A 371 20.96 -10.90 -10.29
CA ARG A 371 22.26 -10.84 -9.62
C ARG A 371 22.09 -11.07 -8.13
#